data_AF-C5ARP2-F1
#
_entry.id   AF-C5ARP2-F1
#
_cell.length_a   1.000
_cell.length_b   1.000
_cell.length_c   1.000
_cell.angle_alpha   90.00
_cell.angle_beta   90.00
_cell.angle_gamma   90.00
#
_symmetry.space_group_name_H-M   'P 1'
#
loop_
_entity.id
_entity.type
_entity.pdbx_description
1 polymer ?
#
loop_
_entity_poly.entity_id
_entity_poly.type
_entity_poly.pdbx_seq_one_letter_code
_entity_poly.pdbx_strand_id
1 'polypeptide(L)'
;MTALHRIAQADTEDPVFAAIVAADKAQRAHLAALDGLDEDDDAQMRRANIAADAETKAFERLTQTMPTTLSGLRALVERYAVEAEETERWSAGGSYLRHIARVLACESECPFWPLERQFLEAHQDVVRLIPDRVGGPL
;
A
#
# COMPACT_ATOMS: atom_id res chain seq x y z
N MET A 1 39.55 1.72 14.92
CA MET A 1 38.67 0.93 15.79
C MET A 1 37.33 1.63 15.90
N THR A 2 36.48 1.48 14.89
CA THR A 2 35.17 2.14 14.83
C THR A 2 34.22 1.38 15.73
N ALA A 3 33.83 1.98 16.85
CA ALA A 3 32.84 1.41 17.74
C ALA A 3 31.50 1.35 17.01
N LEU A 4 31.05 0.13 16.68
CA LEU A 4 29.67 -0.14 16.31
C LEU A 4 28.81 0.31 17.49
N HIS A 5 28.12 1.44 17.32
CA HIS A 5 27.04 1.84 18.21
C HIS A 5 25.96 0.78 18.09
N ARG A 6 26.01 -0.19 19.00
CA ARG A 6 24.92 -1.14 19.25
C ARG A 6 23.77 -0.28 19.75
N ILE A 7 22.87 0.11 18.85
CA ILE A 7 21.62 0.75 19.23
C ILE A 7 20.95 -0.22 20.20
N ALA A 8 20.85 0.18 21.46
CA ALA A 8 20.07 -0.55 22.44
C ALA A 8 18.63 -0.56 21.90
N GLN A 9 18.21 -1.71 21.40
CA GLN A 9 16.86 -1.95 20.93
C GLN A 9 15.99 -2.03 22.19
N ALA A 10 15.47 -0.88 22.63
CA ALA A 10 14.35 -0.86 23.54
C ALA A 10 13.17 -1.53 22.81
N ASP A 11 12.42 -2.40 23.50
CA ASP A 11 11.19 -3.09 23.04
C ASP A 11 10.04 -2.12 22.72
N THR A 12 10.34 -0.98 22.10
CA THR A 12 9.34 0.00 21.70
C THR A 12 8.76 -0.50 20.38
N GLU A 13 7.46 -0.78 20.37
CA GLU A 13 6.70 -1.12 19.17
C GLU A 13 6.97 -0.08 18.07
N ASP A 14 7.11 -0.53 16.82
CA ASP A 14 7.43 0.36 15.70
C ASP A 14 6.38 1.48 15.59
N PRO A 15 6.78 2.77 15.58
CA PRO A 15 5.85 3.90 15.59
C PRO A 15 4.85 3.87 14.42
N VAL A 16 5.19 3.21 13.32
CA VAL A 16 4.30 3.11 12.16
C VAL A 16 3.01 2.33 12.47
N PHE A 17 3.04 1.37 13.40
CA PHE A 17 1.82 0.62 13.76
C PHE A 17 0.75 1.54 14.36
N ALA A 18 1.15 2.41 15.30
CA ALA A 18 0.23 3.38 15.89
C ALA A 18 -0.30 4.37 14.84
N ALA A 19 0.55 4.79 13.89
CA ALA A 19 0.16 5.68 12.81
C ALA A 19 -0.85 5.03 11.85
N ILE A 20 -0.65 3.76 11.46
CA ILE A 20 -1.58 2.99 10.62
C ILE A 20 -2.94 2.87 11.31
N VAL A 21 -2.96 2.46 12.59
CA VAL A 21 -4.21 2.31 13.36
C VAL A 21 -4.97 3.64 13.45
N ALA A 22 -4.26 4.76 13.62
CA ALA A 22 -4.86 6.07 13.67
C ALA A 22 -5.48 6.48 12.32
N ALA A 23 -4.76 6.24 11.21
CA ALA A 23 -5.26 6.51 9.86
C ALA A 23 -6.49 5.66 9.53
N ASP A 24 -6.44 4.34 9.75
CA ASP A 24 -7.55 3.42 9.48
C ASP A 24 -8.79 3.72 10.34
N LYS A 25 -8.59 4.20 11.56
CA LYS A 25 -9.70 4.65 12.42
C LYS A 25 -10.32 5.93 11.89
N ALA A 26 -9.51 6.91 11.47
CA ALA A 26 -9.99 8.18 10.97
C ALA A 26 -10.71 7.99 9.62
N GLN A 27 -10.17 7.19 8.71
CA GLN A 27 -10.80 6.83 7.44
C GLN A 27 -12.17 6.18 7.64
N ARG A 28 -12.28 5.17 8.51
CA ARG A 28 -13.58 4.55 8.83
C ARG A 28 -14.58 5.53 9.42
N ALA A 29 -14.12 6.45 10.28
CA ALA A 29 -14.99 7.48 10.85
C ALA A 29 -15.49 8.46 9.79
N HIS A 30 -14.64 8.83 8.82
CA HIS A 30 -15.04 9.68 7.70
C HIS A 30 -16.02 8.97 6.78
N LEU A 31 -15.74 7.73 6.36
CA LEU A 31 -16.66 6.92 5.55
C LEU A 31 -18.03 6.76 6.25
N ALA A 32 -18.04 6.53 7.56
CA ALA A 32 -19.29 6.45 8.33
C ALA A 32 -20.02 7.80 8.44
N ALA A 33 -19.32 8.94 8.34
CA ALA A 33 -19.94 10.25 8.32
C ALA A 33 -20.51 10.63 6.94
N LEU A 34 -19.99 10.01 5.87
CA LEU A 34 -20.50 10.14 4.50
C LEU A 34 -21.69 9.21 4.22
N ASP A 35 -21.78 8.08 4.92
CA ASP A 35 -22.88 7.12 4.76
C ASP A 35 -24.23 7.76 5.14
N GLY A 36 -25.12 7.88 4.15
CA GLY A 36 -26.43 8.51 4.33
C GLY A 36 -26.40 10.02 4.58
N LEU A 37 -25.29 10.70 4.24
CA LEU A 37 -25.14 12.15 4.39
C LEU A 37 -26.21 12.91 3.60
N ASP A 38 -26.97 13.75 4.30
CA ASP A 38 -27.82 14.77 3.70
C ASP A 38 -27.02 16.07 3.50
N GLU A 39 -26.75 16.42 2.24
CA GLU A 39 -25.97 17.60 1.88
C GLU A 39 -26.69 18.93 2.22
N ASP A 40 -28.02 18.88 2.38
CA ASP A 40 -28.81 20.04 2.80
C ASP A 40 -28.87 20.18 4.34
N ASP A 41 -28.43 19.16 5.09
CA ASP A 41 -28.30 19.20 6.56
C ASP A 41 -26.91 19.75 6.96
N ASP A 42 -26.91 21.04 7.22
CA ASP A 42 -25.82 21.83 7.79
C ASP A 42 -25.06 21.16 8.95
N ALA A 43 -25.77 20.46 9.84
CA ALA A 43 -25.14 19.80 10.98
C ALA A 43 -24.47 18.48 10.58
N GLN A 44 -25.03 17.75 9.60
CA GLN A 44 -24.39 16.57 9.03
C GLN A 44 -23.13 16.95 8.24
N MET A 45 -23.23 17.97 7.37
CA MET A 45 -22.09 18.50 6.62
C MET A 45 -20.94 18.92 7.54
N ARG A 46 -21.23 19.62 8.65
CA ARG A 46 -20.19 19.97 9.64
C ARG A 46 -19.53 18.74 10.26
N ARG A 47 -20.27 17.67 10.54
CA ARG A 47 -19.69 16.43 11.08
C ARG A 47 -18.81 15.71 10.05
N ALA A 48 -19.26 15.64 8.80
CA ALA A 48 -18.49 15.07 7.70
C ALA A 48 -17.17 15.83 7.50
N ASN A 49 -17.20 17.16 7.47
CA ASN A 49 -16.00 18.00 7.35
C ASN A 49 -15.00 17.80 8.51
N ILE A 50 -15.50 17.71 9.75
CA ILE A 50 -14.63 17.43 10.91
C ILE A 50 -13.98 16.04 10.79
N ALA A 51 -14.72 15.04 10.29
CA ALA A 51 -14.18 13.71 10.07
C ALA A 51 -13.13 13.70 8.93
N ALA A 52 -13.37 14.42 7.84
CA ALA A 52 -12.43 14.61 6.75
C ALA A 52 -11.12 15.30 7.19
N ASP A 53 -11.22 16.36 8.01
CA ASP A 53 -10.07 17.03 8.61
C ASP A 53 -9.25 16.09 9.51
N ALA A 54 -9.94 15.25 10.28
CA ALA A 54 -9.31 14.27 11.15
C ALA A 54 -8.60 13.16 10.35
N GLU A 55 -9.22 12.68 9.27
CA GLU A 55 -8.61 11.75 8.34
C GLU A 55 -7.36 12.35 7.69
N THR A 56 -7.47 13.56 7.12
CA THR A 56 -6.34 14.27 6.49
C THR A 56 -5.14 14.35 7.43
N LYS A 57 -5.37 14.79 8.67
CA LYS A 57 -4.30 14.89 9.69
C LYS A 57 -3.71 13.53 10.06
N ALA A 58 -4.51 12.46 10.07
CA ALA A 58 -4.03 11.12 10.37
C ALA A 58 -3.15 10.57 9.23
N PHE A 59 -3.55 10.77 7.98
CA PHE A 59 -2.75 10.39 6.80
C PHE A 59 -1.46 11.21 6.68
N GLU A 60 -1.51 12.52 6.93
CA GLU A 60 -0.30 13.37 7.00
C GLU A 60 0.70 12.82 8.02
N ARG A 61 0.22 12.41 9.20
CA ARG A 61 1.09 11.79 10.22
C ARG A 61 1.63 10.44 9.77
N LEU A 62 0.80 9.58 9.15
CA LEU A 62 1.24 8.29 8.63
C LEU A 62 2.37 8.46 7.59
N THR A 63 2.21 9.38 6.63
CA THR A 63 3.21 9.63 5.58
C THR A 63 4.51 10.25 6.11
N GLN A 64 4.47 10.90 7.27
CA GLN A 64 5.65 11.42 7.97
C GLN A 64 6.29 10.42 8.94
N THR A 65 5.63 9.28 9.22
CA THR A 65 6.12 8.29 10.18
C THR A 65 6.96 7.23 9.47
N MET A 66 8.27 7.25 9.72
CA MET A 66 9.19 6.26 9.18
C MET A 66 9.16 4.97 10.00
N PRO A 67 9.00 3.79 9.36
CA PRO A 67 9.22 2.51 10.02
C PRO A 67 10.67 2.41 10.53
N THR A 68 10.85 1.77 11.67
CA THR A 68 12.17 1.51 12.27
C THR A 68 12.54 0.03 12.28
N THR A 69 11.59 -0.82 11.91
CA THR A 69 11.70 -2.28 11.86
C THR A 69 11.23 -2.82 10.52
N LEU A 70 11.69 -4.01 10.13
CA LEU A 70 11.20 -4.69 8.93
C LEU A 70 9.71 -5.06 9.03
N SER A 71 9.25 -5.43 10.22
CA SER A 71 7.82 -5.68 10.48
C SER A 71 6.97 -4.44 10.26
N GLY A 72 7.44 -3.27 10.71
CA GLY A 72 6.76 -2.00 10.48
C GLY A 72 6.75 -1.61 9.00
N LEU A 73 7.89 -1.79 8.30
CA LEU A 73 7.95 -1.54 6.86
C LEU A 73 6.98 -2.44 6.08
N ARG A 74 6.93 -3.73 6.42
CA ARG A 74 5.96 -4.67 5.84
C ARG A 74 4.53 -4.20 6.06
N ALA A 75 4.16 -3.86 7.30
CA ALA A 75 2.81 -3.41 7.63
C ALA A 75 2.42 -2.14 6.86
N LEU A 76 3.35 -1.19 6.71
CA LEU A 76 3.13 0.02 5.91
C LEU A 76 2.87 -0.31 4.43
N VAL A 77 3.67 -1.21 3.85
CA VAL A 77 3.50 -1.64 2.46
C VAL A 77 2.17 -2.38 2.27
N GLU A 78 1.77 -3.24 3.20
CA GLU A 78 0.47 -3.93 3.15
C GLU A 78 -0.69 -2.92 3.20
N ARG A 79 -0.61 -1.89 4.05
CA ARG A 79 -1.64 -0.85 4.10
C ARG A 79 -1.71 -0.02 2.82
N TYR A 80 -0.58 0.35 2.21
CA TYR A 80 -0.62 1.05 0.92
C TYR A 80 -1.13 0.16 -0.21
N ALA A 81 -0.92 -1.16 -0.13
CA ALA A 81 -1.48 -2.08 -1.11
C ALA A 81 -3.02 -2.08 -1.07
N VAL A 82 -3.60 -2.10 0.13
CA VAL A 82 -5.07 -2.03 0.33
C VAL A 82 -5.63 -0.73 -0.25
N GLU A 83 -5.04 0.42 0.07
CA GLU A 83 -5.51 1.70 -0.44
C GLU A 83 -5.37 1.83 -1.95
N ALA A 84 -4.28 1.35 -2.55
CA ALA A 84 -4.13 1.34 -4.00
C ALA A 84 -5.20 0.47 -4.68
N GLU A 85 -5.59 -0.66 -4.08
CA GLU A 85 -6.65 -1.51 -4.62
C GLU A 85 -8.04 -0.87 -4.53
N GLU A 86 -8.28 -0.08 -3.48
CA GLU A 86 -9.54 0.63 -3.27
C GLU A 86 -9.68 1.87 -4.16
N THR A 87 -8.59 2.64 -4.33
CA THR A 87 -8.60 3.93 -5.03
C THR A 87 -8.19 3.84 -6.49
N GLU A 88 -7.32 2.88 -6.84
CA GLU A 88 -6.75 2.71 -8.17
C GLU A 88 -7.02 1.30 -8.72
N ARG A 89 -8.29 0.85 -8.69
CA ARG A 89 -8.67 -0.52 -9.10
C ARG A 89 -8.16 -0.97 -10.48
N TRP A 90 -7.87 -0.03 -11.37
CA TRP A 90 -7.37 -0.29 -12.72
C TRP A 90 -5.84 -0.30 -12.83
N SER A 91 -5.12 0.02 -11.75
CA SER A 91 -3.66 0.01 -11.69
C SER A 91 -3.17 -1.31 -11.07
N ALA A 92 -1.97 -1.73 -11.46
CA ALA A 92 -1.30 -2.87 -10.84
C ALA A 92 -0.60 -2.49 -9.52
N GLY A 93 -0.72 -1.23 -9.07
CA GLY A 93 0.05 -0.68 -7.95
C GLY A 93 -0.10 -1.48 -6.66
N GLY A 94 -1.34 -1.80 -6.28
CA GLY A 94 -1.61 -2.62 -5.09
C GLY A 94 -0.98 -4.01 -5.17
N SER A 95 -1.02 -4.65 -6.35
CA SER A 95 -0.40 -5.98 -6.54
C SER A 95 1.12 -5.95 -6.39
N TYR A 96 1.79 -4.88 -6.84
CA TYR A 96 3.23 -4.67 -6.68
C TYR A 96 3.60 -4.45 -5.21
N LEU A 97 2.82 -3.66 -4.48
CA LEU A 97 3.02 -3.45 -3.05
C LEU A 97 2.81 -4.76 -2.26
N ARG A 98 1.77 -5.55 -2.55
CA ARG A 98 1.61 -6.88 -1.94
C ARG A 98 2.77 -7.82 -2.24
N HIS A 99 3.39 -7.71 -3.42
CA HIS A 99 4.59 -8.48 -3.75
C HIS A 99 5.76 -8.07 -2.85
N ILE A 100 6.01 -6.76 -2.69
CA ILE A 100 7.06 -6.24 -1.80
C ILE A 100 6.83 -6.68 -0.35
N ALA A 101 5.61 -6.60 0.16
CA ALA A 101 5.29 -7.06 1.52
C ALA A 101 5.64 -8.54 1.75
N ARG A 102 5.35 -9.40 0.78
CA ARG A 102 5.69 -10.84 0.82
C ARG A 102 7.21 -11.07 0.81
N VAL A 103 7.95 -10.31 -0.01
CA VAL A 103 9.42 -10.37 -0.01
C VAL A 103 9.99 -9.94 1.35
N LEU A 104 9.45 -8.88 1.96
CA LEU A 104 9.87 -8.38 3.28
C LEU A 104 9.58 -9.38 4.42
N ALA A 105 8.61 -10.27 4.26
CA ALA A 105 8.30 -11.32 5.22
C ALA A 105 9.35 -12.46 5.24
N CYS A 106 10.35 -12.42 4.36
CA CYS A 106 11.28 -13.53 4.13
C CYS A 106 10.55 -14.85 3.80
N GLU A 107 9.33 -14.80 3.25
CA GLU A 107 8.60 -15.97 2.72
C GLU A 107 9.28 -16.58 1.46
N SER A 108 10.55 -16.27 1.23
CA SER A 108 11.36 -16.77 0.11
C SER A 108 12.01 -18.10 0.47
N GLU A 109 11.23 -19.10 0.86
CA GLU A 109 11.71 -20.50 0.86
C GLU A 109 11.53 -21.20 -0.50
N CYS A 110 10.91 -20.53 -1.48
CA CYS A 110 10.74 -21.05 -2.84
C CYS A 110 11.03 -19.96 -3.88
N PRO A 111 11.60 -20.30 -5.04
CA PRO A 111 11.59 -19.40 -6.19
C PRO A 111 10.15 -18.98 -6.46
N PHE A 112 9.94 -17.68 -6.68
CA PHE A 112 8.66 -17.06 -7.02
C PHE A 112 7.97 -17.67 -8.26
N TRP A 113 8.70 -18.48 -9.02
CA TRP A 113 8.20 -19.22 -10.17
C TRP A 113 7.82 -20.64 -9.75
N PRO A 114 6.66 -21.17 -10.18
CA PRO A 114 6.51 -22.62 -10.22
C PRO A 114 7.71 -23.19 -10.99
N LEU A 115 8.28 -24.30 -10.48
CA LEU A 115 9.37 -25.01 -11.17
C LEU A 115 8.96 -25.43 -12.59
N GLU A 116 7.65 -25.52 -12.81
CA GLU A 116 7.01 -25.49 -14.12
C GLU A 116 6.88 -24.04 -14.57
N ARG A 117 7.67 -23.64 -15.58
CA ARG A 117 7.37 -22.44 -16.36
C ARG A 117 5.89 -22.48 -16.75
N GLN A 118 5.06 -21.68 -16.11
CA GLN A 118 3.79 -21.29 -16.71
C GLN A 118 4.17 -20.44 -17.91
N PHE A 119 4.26 -21.10 -19.06
CA PHE A 119 4.15 -20.41 -20.33
C PHE A 119 2.83 -19.63 -20.24
N LEU A 120 2.91 -18.30 -20.38
CA LEU A 120 1.72 -17.52 -20.70
C LEU A 120 1.06 -18.24 -21.88
N GLU A 121 -0.19 -18.66 -21.72
CA GLU A 121 -0.95 -19.10 -22.87
C GLU A 121 -0.90 -17.96 -23.90
N ALA A 122 -0.86 -18.29 -25.20
CA ALA A 122 -0.59 -17.32 -26.27
C ALA A 122 -1.52 -16.08 -26.26
N HIS A 123 -2.63 -16.13 -25.53
CA HIS A 123 -3.59 -15.05 -25.35
C HIS A 123 -3.25 -14.07 -24.21
N GLN A 124 -2.28 -14.40 -23.33
CA GLN A 124 -1.79 -13.56 -22.23
C GLN A 124 -0.41 -12.96 -22.50
N ASP A 125 0.19 -13.27 -23.66
CA ASP A 125 1.41 -12.63 -24.09
C ASP A 125 1.12 -11.14 -24.33
N VAL A 126 1.99 -10.26 -23.81
CA VAL A 126 1.83 -8.82 -23.99
C VAL A 126 2.05 -8.53 -25.48
N VAL A 127 0.94 -8.43 -26.22
CA VAL A 127 0.98 -8.18 -27.66
C VAL A 127 1.66 -6.84 -27.89
N ARG A 128 2.89 -6.87 -28.43
CA ARG A 128 3.53 -5.67 -28.98
C ARG A 128 2.67 -5.23 -30.16
N LEU A 129 1.88 -4.19 -29.96
CA LEU A 129 1.01 -3.61 -31.00
C LEU A 129 1.81 -3.02 -32.18
N ILE A 130 3.10 -2.75 -31.99
CA ILE A 130 4.00 -2.25 -33.03
C ILE A 130 5.11 -3.29 -33.25
N PRO A 131 5.17 -3.94 -34.42
CA PRO A 131 6.25 -4.85 -34.77
C PRO A 131 7.57 -4.10 -34.98
N ASP A 132 8.65 -4.56 -34.33
CA ASP A 132 10.01 -4.15 -34.67
C ASP A 132 10.44 -4.87 -35.96
N ARG A 133 10.04 -4.36 -37.14
CA ARG A 133 10.76 -4.44 -38.43
C ARG A 133 9.86 -4.06 -39.59
N VAL A 134 10.11 -2.88 -40.15
CA VAL A 134 9.97 -2.66 -41.60
C VAL A 134 11.25 -3.22 -42.23
N GLY A 135 11.18 -4.40 -42.84
CA GLY A 135 12.31 -5.02 -43.53
C GLY A 135 11.81 -6.12 -44.47
N GLY A 136 11.74 -5.78 -45.76
CA GLY A 136 11.20 -6.60 -46.85
C GLY A 136 12.03 -7.85 -47.23
N PRO A 137 11.62 -8.56 -48.29
CA PRO A 137 11.96 -9.96 -48.53
C PRO A 137 13.39 -10.18 -49.06
N LEU A 138 13.82 -11.43 -48.81
CA LEU A 138 15.12 -12.09 -49.00
C LEU A 138 15.85 -11.82 -50.33
#